data_AF-A0A354KCB2-F1
#
_entry.id   AF-A0A354KCB2-F1
#
_cell.length_a   1.000
_cell.length_b   1.000
_cell.length_c   1.000
_cell.angle_alpha   90.00
_cell.angle_beta   90.00
_cell.angle_gamma   90.00
#
_symmetry.space_group_name_H-M   'P 1'
#
loop_
_entity.id
_entity.type
_entity.pdbx_description
1 polymer ?
#
loop_
_entity_poly.entity_id
_entity_poly.type
_entity_poly.pdbx_seq_one_letter_code
_entity_poly.pdbx_strand_id
1 'polypeptide(L)'
;MADDELENVDPDDISDLLVKVEKSFDMKFESTELMHIFTFGELCDHIANKIQLAHSKDCTSQQAFYKLRDAMASTFQIDRKTIATGTTLLGLLPKQSRRSMVKKLEVHLGFKLHILRPPYWASVTLAILLVTSCAALFFNWQIGLAGLVFSNAGLWFAKKFGNILKLQTVGQLAKKMTRESYFKSRRNPNTFNKSEIEKILVDLFSNDLGIDKSKLTREAKLS
;
A
#
# COMPACT_ATOMS: atom_id res chain seq x y z
N MET A 1 24.93 -4.80 -8.06
CA MET A 1 24.57 -5.85 -7.07
C MET A 1 24.66 -5.35 -5.63
N ALA A 2 24.95 -4.07 -5.38
CA ALA A 2 24.90 -3.44 -4.04
C ALA A 2 23.53 -2.77 -3.75
N ASP A 3 22.75 -2.47 -4.80
CA ASP A 3 21.52 -1.65 -4.76
C ASP A 3 20.30 -2.28 -4.05
N ASP A 4 20.46 -3.45 -3.43
CA ASP A 4 19.37 -4.20 -2.78
C ASP A 4 19.50 -4.19 -1.24
N GLU A 5 20.45 -3.43 -0.68
CA GLU A 5 20.64 -3.31 0.77
C GLU A 5 19.98 -2.03 1.32
N LEU A 6 19.48 -2.10 2.55
CA LEU A 6 18.74 -1.00 3.17
C LEU A 6 19.58 0.29 3.32
N GLU A 7 20.89 0.15 3.54
CA GLU A 7 21.86 1.26 3.67
C GLU A 7 22.00 2.06 2.36
N ASN A 8 21.65 1.47 1.21
CA ASN A 8 21.80 2.09 -0.11
C ASN A 8 20.49 2.70 -0.64
N VAL A 9 19.41 2.65 0.13
CA VAL A 9 18.12 3.24 -0.26
C VAL A 9 18.17 4.75 -0.08
N ASP A 10 17.61 5.47 -1.05
CA ASP A 10 17.45 6.92 -0.97
C ASP A 10 16.66 7.31 0.31
N PRO A 11 17.17 8.22 1.15
CA PRO A 11 16.46 8.72 2.32
C PRO A 11 15.03 9.21 2.03
N ASP A 12 14.78 9.76 0.83
CA ASP A 12 13.45 10.22 0.41
C ASP A 12 12.49 9.02 0.23
N ASP A 13 12.97 7.90 -0.31
CA ASP A 13 12.18 6.66 -0.44
C ASP A 13 11.84 6.06 0.93
N ILE A 14 12.79 6.11 1.87
CA ILE A 14 12.54 5.72 3.27
C ILE A 14 11.49 6.64 3.91
N SER A 15 11.62 7.95 3.73
CA SER A 15 10.66 8.94 4.23
C SER A 15 9.24 8.68 3.70
N ASP A 16 9.10 8.46 2.38
CA ASP A 16 7.83 8.12 1.73
C ASP A 16 7.22 6.81 2.28
N LEU A 17 8.07 5.83 2.61
CA LEU A 17 7.64 4.60 3.25
C LEU A 17 7.18 4.83 4.69
N LEU A 18 7.89 5.65 5.47
CA LEU A 18 7.52 5.98 6.84
C LEU A 18 6.14 6.66 6.90
N VAL A 19 5.78 7.47 5.90
CA VAL A 19 4.42 8.01 5.77
C VAL A 19 3.37 6.90 5.60
N LYS A 20 3.70 5.77 4.98
CA LYS A 20 2.80 4.59 4.90
C LYS A 20 2.72 3.85 6.23
N VAL A 21 3.83 3.74 6.95
CA VAL A 21 3.90 3.16 8.30
C VAL A 21 3.00 3.95 9.26
N GLU A 22 3.13 5.28 9.28
CA GLU A 22 2.25 6.20 10.02
C GLU A 22 0.77 5.95 9.73
N LYS A 23 0.40 5.85 8.45
CA LYS A 23 -0.99 5.59 8.03
C LYS A 23 -1.50 4.21 8.46
N SER A 24 -0.63 3.20 8.46
CA SER A 24 -1.02 1.82 8.82
C SER A 24 -1.29 1.69 10.31
N PHE A 25 -0.40 2.27 11.13
CA PHE A 25 -0.46 2.26 12.59
C PHE A 25 -1.09 3.52 13.18
N ASP A 26 -1.82 4.32 12.39
CA ASP A 26 -2.52 5.54 12.82
C ASP A 26 -1.73 6.40 13.82
N MET A 27 -0.45 6.61 13.52
CA MET A 27 0.50 7.31 14.37
C MET A 27 1.27 8.36 13.58
N LYS A 28 2.01 9.22 14.28
CA LYS A 28 2.85 10.25 13.68
C LYS A 28 4.24 10.23 14.27
N PHE A 29 5.25 10.29 13.40
CA PHE A 29 6.61 10.53 13.80
C PHE A 29 6.83 12.03 13.99
N GLU A 30 7.53 12.41 15.05
CA GLU A 30 8.00 13.78 15.25
C GLU A 30 9.26 14.01 14.39
N SER A 31 9.53 15.27 14.05
CA SER A 31 10.59 15.66 13.09
C SER A 31 11.98 15.13 13.44
N THR A 32 12.27 14.96 14.73
CA THR A 32 13.58 14.54 15.25
C THR A 32 13.56 13.15 15.86
N GLU A 33 12.42 12.46 15.84
CA GLU A 33 12.17 11.23 16.59
C GLU A 33 13.07 10.06 16.15
N LEU A 34 13.38 10.01 14.86
CA LEU A 34 14.10 8.89 14.25
C LEU A 34 15.61 9.17 14.09
N MET A 35 16.12 10.34 14.52
CA MET A 35 17.52 10.72 14.33
C MET A 35 18.55 9.80 15.00
N HIS A 36 18.13 9.02 15.99
CA HIS A 36 19.00 8.10 16.73
C HIS A 36 18.72 6.63 16.39
N ILE A 37 17.95 6.37 15.34
CA ILE A 37 17.61 5.03 14.88
C ILE A 37 18.48 4.72 13.67
N PHE A 38 19.44 3.82 13.84
CA PHE A 38 20.43 3.48 12.83
C PHE A 38 20.18 2.11 12.22
N THR A 39 19.38 1.26 12.87
CA THR A 39 19.08 -0.09 12.36
C THR A 39 17.59 -0.33 12.17
N PHE A 40 17.26 -1.26 11.26
CA PHE A 40 15.90 -1.71 11.03
C PHE A 40 15.29 -2.34 12.29
N GLY A 41 16.09 -3.03 13.10
CA GLY A 41 15.64 -3.59 14.39
C GLY A 41 15.27 -2.51 15.39
N GLU A 42 16.08 -1.45 15.51
CA GLU A 42 15.78 -0.28 16.35
C GLU A 42 14.49 0.41 15.88
N LEU A 43 14.29 0.56 14.57
CA LEU A 43 13.05 1.13 14.03
C LEU A 43 11.83 0.27 14.40
N CYS A 44 11.94 -1.05 14.28
CA CYS A 44 10.88 -1.98 14.66
C CYS A 44 10.51 -1.85 16.14
N ASP A 45 11.52 -1.80 17.02
CA ASP A 45 11.31 -1.68 18.46
C ASP A 45 10.71 -0.32 18.82
N HIS A 46 11.20 0.75 18.21
CA HIS A 46 10.72 2.10 18.41
C HIS A 46 9.24 2.21 18.07
N ILE A 47 8.84 1.74 16.88
CA ILE A 47 7.43 1.70 16.45
C ILE A 47 6.58 0.85 17.41
N ALA A 48 7.07 -0.35 17.76
CA ALA A 48 6.34 -1.26 18.63
C ALA A 48 6.15 -0.71 20.06
N ASN A 49 7.09 0.10 20.54
CA ASN A 49 7.04 0.72 21.87
C ASN A 49 6.24 2.03 21.88
N LYS A 50 6.20 2.76 20.76
CA LYS A 50 5.39 3.98 20.61
C LYS A 50 3.89 3.70 20.67
N ILE A 51 3.45 2.51 20.25
CA ILE A 51 2.04 2.12 20.29
C ILE A 51 1.60 1.85 21.73
N GLN A 52 0.93 2.82 22.35
CA GLN A 52 0.39 2.75 23.71
C GLN A 52 -1.02 2.12 23.76
N LEU A 53 -1.18 0.94 23.15
CA LEU A 53 -2.45 0.21 23.13
C LEU A 53 -2.34 -1.12 23.87
N ALA A 54 -3.48 -1.72 24.21
CA ALA A 54 -3.48 -3.01 24.88
C ALA A 54 -2.93 -4.12 23.98
N HIS A 55 -2.00 -4.91 24.50
CA HIS A 55 -1.47 -6.06 23.78
C HIS A 55 -2.54 -7.17 23.69
N SER A 56 -2.79 -7.68 22.49
CA SER A 56 -3.59 -8.88 22.23
C SER A 56 -2.83 -9.82 21.30
N LYS A 57 -2.94 -11.13 21.56
CA LYS A 57 -2.31 -12.18 20.76
C LYS A 57 -3.10 -12.54 19.48
N ASP A 58 -4.26 -11.93 19.27
CA ASP A 58 -5.12 -12.24 18.12
C ASP A 58 -4.45 -11.83 16.81
N CYS A 59 -4.48 -12.73 15.81
CA CYS A 59 -3.82 -12.50 14.54
C CYS A 59 -4.55 -11.46 13.68
N THR A 60 -3.87 -10.38 13.31
CA THR A 60 -4.49 -9.29 12.52
C THR A 60 -4.81 -9.72 11.10
N SER A 61 -4.01 -10.60 10.51
CA SER A 61 -4.27 -11.10 9.15
C SER A 61 -5.54 -11.94 9.06
N GLN A 62 -5.83 -12.71 10.11
CA GLN A 62 -7.07 -13.46 10.23
C GLN A 62 -8.27 -12.53 10.44
N GLN A 63 -8.12 -11.53 11.32
CA GLN A 63 -9.14 -10.51 11.53
C GLN A 63 -9.44 -9.73 10.24
N ALA A 64 -8.41 -9.32 9.50
CA ALA A 64 -8.52 -8.64 8.22
C ALA A 64 -9.28 -9.48 7.20
N PHE A 65 -8.97 -10.78 7.11
CA PHE A 65 -9.67 -11.70 6.23
C PHE A 65 -11.16 -11.81 6.58
N TYR A 66 -11.50 -12.01 7.86
CA TYR A 66 -12.89 -12.12 8.26
C TYR A 66 -13.65 -10.80 8.08
N LYS A 67 -13.05 -9.66 8.40
CA LYS A 67 -13.62 -8.33 8.16
C LYS A 67 -13.89 -8.10 6.68
N LEU A 68 -12.92 -8.42 5.82
CA LEU A 68 -13.05 -8.32 4.37
C LEU A 68 -14.15 -9.25 3.84
N ARG A 69 -14.17 -10.50 4.30
CA ARG A 69 -15.16 -11.50 3.93
C ARG A 69 -16.57 -11.05 4.27
N ASP A 70 -16.77 -10.52 5.46
CA ASP A 70 -18.08 -10.07 5.95
C ASP A 70 -18.54 -8.83 5.17
N ALA A 71 -17.62 -7.90 4.89
CA ALA A 71 -17.90 -6.73 4.05
C ALA A 71 -18.25 -7.13 2.61
N MET A 72 -17.53 -8.08 2.01
CA MET A 72 -17.82 -8.59 0.65
C MET A 72 -19.15 -9.32 0.59
N ALA A 73 -19.41 -10.24 1.52
CA ALA A 73 -20.67 -11.00 1.58
C ALA A 73 -21.87 -10.06 1.66
N SER A 74 -21.81 -9.05 2.54
CA SER A 74 -22.87 -8.07 2.73
C SER A 74 -23.02 -7.14 1.53
N THR A 75 -21.91 -6.66 0.95
CA THR A 75 -21.92 -5.68 -0.15
C THR A 75 -22.35 -6.31 -1.47
N PHE A 76 -21.98 -7.57 -1.72
CA PHE A 76 -22.24 -8.27 -2.97
C PHE A 76 -23.42 -9.24 -2.88
N GLN A 77 -24.03 -9.39 -1.69
CA GLN A 77 -25.16 -10.29 -1.44
C GLN A 77 -24.86 -11.75 -1.82
N ILE A 78 -23.66 -12.22 -1.44
CA ILE A 78 -23.20 -13.60 -1.68
C ILE A 78 -22.98 -14.31 -0.35
N ASP A 79 -23.12 -15.63 -0.33
CA ASP A 79 -22.89 -16.41 0.89
C ASP A 79 -21.42 -16.30 1.32
N ARG A 80 -21.22 -15.85 2.55
CA ARG A 80 -19.95 -15.79 3.26
C ARG A 80 -19.10 -17.06 3.10
N LYS A 81 -19.72 -18.24 3.09
CA LYS A 81 -19.02 -19.54 3.00
C LYS A 81 -18.30 -19.73 1.66
N THR A 82 -18.74 -19.03 0.61
CA THR A 82 -18.12 -19.10 -0.73
C THR A 82 -16.83 -18.29 -0.86
N ILE A 83 -16.54 -17.44 0.14
CA ILE A 83 -15.39 -16.55 0.14
C ILE A 83 -14.29 -17.16 1.02
N ALA A 84 -13.31 -17.76 0.36
CA ALA A 84 -12.09 -18.30 0.95
C ALA A 84 -10.89 -17.41 0.61
N THR A 85 -9.75 -17.63 1.27
CA THR A 85 -8.50 -16.91 1.00
C THR A 85 -8.01 -17.09 -0.44
N GLY A 86 -8.28 -18.25 -1.04
CA GLY A 86 -7.96 -18.56 -2.44
C GLY A 86 -8.96 -18.04 -3.46
N THR A 87 -10.13 -17.52 -3.03
CA THR A 87 -11.15 -17.02 -3.96
C THR A 87 -10.61 -15.87 -4.80
N THR A 88 -10.81 -15.94 -6.10
CA THR A 88 -10.28 -14.97 -7.06
C THR A 88 -11.07 -13.67 -7.02
N LEU A 89 -10.37 -12.53 -6.91
CA LEU A 89 -10.97 -11.20 -6.96
C LEU A 89 -11.61 -10.91 -8.33
N LEU A 90 -11.12 -11.51 -9.42
CA LEU A 90 -11.72 -11.37 -10.74
C LEU A 90 -13.16 -11.90 -10.79
N GLY A 91 -13.44 -13.01 -10.10
CA GLY A 91 -14.79 -13.58 -10.02
C GLY A 91 -15.74 -12.74 -9.15
N LEU A 92 -15.21 -12.14 -8.09
CA LEU A 92 -15.99 -11.28 -7.18
C LEU A 92 -16.16 -9.84 -7.68
N LEU A 93 -15.21 -9.35 -8.49
CA LEU A 93 -15.15 -7.97 -8.98
C LEU A 93 -15.03 -7.98 -10.52
N PRO A 94 -16.13 -8.28 -11.25
CA PRO A 94 -16.13 -8.34 -12.70
C PRO A 94 -15.83 -6.97 -13.32
N LYS A 95 -15.16 -6.97 -14.48
CA LYS A 95 -14.56 -5.76 -15.09
C LYS A 95 -15.57 -4.61 -15.28
N GLN A 96 -16.83 -4.93 -15.59
CA GLN A 96 -17.89 -3.99 -15.91
C GLN A 96 -18.32 -3.16 -14.68
N SER A 97 -18.45 -3.78 -13.50
CA SER A 97 -18.93 -3.14 -12.27
C SER A 97 -17.84 -2.95 -11.20
N ARG A 98 -16.62 -3.43 -11.45
CA ARG A 98 -15.47 -3.45 -10.52
C ARG A 98 -15.27 -2.14 -9.77
N ARG A 99 -15.19 -0.99 -10.45
CA ARG A 99 -14.96 0.31 -9.79
C ARG A 99 -16.07 0.66 -8.79
N SER A 100 -17.33 0.44 -9.17
CA SER A 100 -18.48 0.70 -8.31
C SER A 100 -18.49 -0.26 -7.11
N MET A 101 -18.25 -1.55 -7.34
CA MET A 101 -18.19 -2.56 -6.29
C MET A 101 -17.05 -2.31 -5.29
N VAL A 102 -15.85 -1.96 -5.79
CA VAL A 102 -14.72 -1.57 -4.93
C VAL A 102 -15.07 -0.34 -4.11
N LYS A 103 -15.69 0.69 -4.71
CA LYS A 103 -16.11 1.88 -3.97
C LYS A 103 -17.13 1.56 -2.88
N LYS A 104 -18.11 0.70 -3.15
CA LYS A 104 -19.09 0.24 -2.14
C LYS A 104 -18.39 -0.52 -1.01
N LEU A 105 -17.45 -1.40 -1.35
CA LEU A 105 -16.66 -2.15 -0.38
C LEU A 105 -15.79 -1.24 0.49
N GLU A 106 -15.12 -0.24 -0.09
CA GLU A 106 -14.34 0.76 0.64
C GLU A 106 -15.21 1.60 1.59
N VAL A 107 -16.43 1.97 1.16
CA VAL A 107 -17.40 2.68 2.01
C VAL A 107 -17.81 1.80 3.19
N HIS A 108 -18.10 0.51 2.96
CA HIS A 108 -18.43 -0.42 4.03
C HIS A 108 -17.26 -0.57 5.01
N LEU A 109 -16.03 -0.76 4.50
CA LEU A 109 -14.84 -0.95 5.34
C LEU A 109 -14.41 0.32 6.09
N GLY A 110 -14.81 1.51 5.59
CA GLY A 110 -14.42 2.80 6.16
C GLY A 110 -13.03 3.28 5.75
N PHE A 111 -12.38 2.64 4.76
CA PHE A 111 -11.08 3.06 4.26
C PHE A 111 -10.81 2.60 2.82
N LYS A 112 -9.81 3.22 2.19
CA LYS A 112 -9.41 2.95 0.80
C LYS A 112 -8.55 1.70 0.69
N LEU A 113 -8.85 0.86 -0.29
CA LEU A 113 -8.13 -0.40 -0.54
C LEU A 113 -7.02 -0.24 -1.60
N HIS A 114 -7.14 0.76 -2.49
CA HIS A 114 -6.17 1.05 -3.56
C HIS A 114 -5.77 -0.17 -4.42
N ILE A 115 -6.74 -1.07 -4.69
CA ILE A 115 -6.52 -2.31 -5.44
C ILE A 115 -6.64 -2.16 -6.96
N LEU A 116 -7.06 -0.98 -7.43
CA LEU A 116 -7.23 -0.68 -8.85
C LEU A 116 -6.06 0.16 -9.38
N ARG A 117 -5.70 -0.06 -10.64
CA ARG A 117 -4.69 0.71 -11.36
C ARG A 117 -5.08 0.97 -12.82
N PRO A 118 -4.51 2.00 -13.46
CA PRO A 118 -4.60 2.18 -14.91
C PRO A 118 -3.97 1.02 -15.68
N PRO A 119 -4.37 0.82 -16.94
CA PRO A 119 -3.64 -0.02 -17.90
C PRO A 119 -2.21 0.43 -18.09
N TYR A 120 -1.27 -0.52 -18.10
CA TYR A 120 0.16 -0.24 -18.30
C TYR A 120 0.42 0.51 -19.59
N TRP A 121 -0.17 0.09 -20.71
CA TRP A 121 0.04 0.74 -22.01
C TRP A 121 -0.33 2.23 -21.95
N ALA A 122 -1.44 2.58 -21.29
CA ALA A 122 -1.89 3.96 -21.15
C ALA A 122 -0.94 4.76 -20.24
N SER A 123 -0.47 4.16 -19.15
CA SER A 123 0.52 4.81 -18.27
C SER A 123 1.86 5.04 -18.96
N VAL A 124 2.34 4.07 -19.75
CA VAL A 124 3.60 4.17 -20.47
C VAL A 124 3.53 5.20 -21.59
N THR A 125 2.47 5.21 -22.41
CA THR A 125 2.32 6.22 -23.47
C THR A 125 2.25 7.63 -22.92
N LEU A 126 1.52 7.85 -21.82
CA LEU A 126 1.46 9.16 -21.17
C LEU A 126 2.79 9.57 -20.51
N ALA A 127 3.55 8.62 -19.98
CA ALA A 127 4.88 8.89 -19.43
C ALA A 127 5.89 9.25 -20.53
N ILE A 128 5.88 8.54 -21.66
CA ILE A 128 6.69 8.90 -22.84
C ILE A 128 6.31 10.30 -23.31
N LEU A 129 5.02 10.58 -23.45
CA LEU A 129 4.54 11.92 -23.83
C LEU A 129 5.05 13.00 -22.88
N LEU A 130 5.02 12.76 -21.56
CA LEU A 130 5.52 13.68 -20.55
C LEU A 130 7.01 13.99 -20.77
N VAL A 131 7.84 12.96 -20.94
CA VAL A 131 9.29 13.11 -21.18
C VAL A 131 9.56 13.84 -22.50
N THR A 132 8.88 13.47 -23.58
CA THR A 132 9.03 14.16 -24.87
C THR A 132 8.58 15.62 -24.80
N SER A 133 7.57 15.92 -23.98
CA SER A 133 7.09 17.29 -23.78
C SER A 133 8.13 18.15 -23.03
N CYS A 134 8.83 17.57 -22.05
CA CYS A 134 9.96 18.23 -21.40
C CYS A 134 11.07 18.57 -22.41
N ALA A 135 11.43 17.63 -23.30
CA ALA A 135 12.42 17.89 -24.34
C ALA A 135 11.94 18.96 -25.35
N ALA A 136 10.65 18.93 -25.72
CA ALA A 136 10.07 19.88 -26.65
C ALA A 136 10.05 21.33 -26.13
N LEU A 137 10.06 21.54 -24.80
CA LEU A 137 10.14 22.89 -24.22
C LEU A 137 11.36 23.68 -24.71
N PHE A 138 12.49 23.00 -24.98
CA PHE A 138 13.72 23.64 -25.45
C PHE A 138 13.66 24.09 -26.91
N PHE A 139 12.77 23.49 -27.72
CA PHE A 139 12.62 23.84 -29.14
C PHE A 139 11.40 24.74 -29.38
N ASN A 140 10.28 24.41 -28.75
CA ASN A 140 9.04 25.15 -28.81
C ASN A 140 8.29 25.03 -27.49
N TRP A 141 8.40 26.07 -26.66
CA TRP A 141 7.84 26.10 -25.31
C TRP A 141 6.31 25.96 -25.29
N GLN A 142 5.59 26.40 -26.33
CA GLN A 142 4.13 26.29 -26.42
C GLN A 142 3.71 24.83 -26.60
N ILE A 143 4.37 24.11 -27.52
CA ILE A 143 4.12 22.69 -27.78
C ILE A 143 4.51 21.86 -26.55
N GLY A 144 5.67 22.14 -25.95
CA GLY A 144 6.12 21.48 -24.72
C GLY A 144 5.11 21.68 -23.58
N LEU A 145 4.66 22.91 -23.35
CA LEU A 145 3.69 23.21 -22.29
C LEU A 145 2.33 22.52 -22.53
N ALA A 146 1.82 22.54 -23.76
CA ALA A 146 0.59 21.85 -24.11
C ALA A 146 0.69 20.34 -23.86
N GLY A 147 1.81 19.72 -24.25
CA GLY A 147 2.08 18.30 -24.01
C GLY A 147 2.20 17.95 -22.52
N LEU A 148 2.82 18.82 -21.72
CA LEU A 148 2.87 18.67 -20.25
C LEU A 148 1.47 18.70 -19.63
N VAL A 149 0.64 19.67 -20.00
CA VAL A 149 -0.74 19.76 -19.49
C VAL A 149 -1.54 18.52 -19.88
N PHE A 150 -1.46 18.10 -21.16
CA PHE A 150 -2.20 16.96 -21.66
C PHE A 150 -1.77 15.64 -21.00
N SER A 151 -0.46 15.40 -20.86
CA SER A 151 0.06 14.19 -20.22
C SER A 151 -0.31 14.12 -18.74
N ASN A 152 -0.20 15.23 -17.99
CA ASN A 152 -0.62 15.29 -16.58
C ASN A 152 -2.12 15.06 -16.41
N ALA A 153 -2.96 15.72 -17.23
CA ALA A 153 -4.40 15.51 -17.22
C ALA A 153 -4.77 14.05 -17.59
N GLY A 154 -4.08 13.50 -18.59
CA GLY A 154 -4.23 12.10 -19.00
C GLY A 154 -3.85 11.12 -17.91
N LEU A 155 -2.74 11.35 -17.19
CA LEU A 155 -2.32 10.49 -16.07
C LEU A 155 -3.30 10.55 -14.91
N TRP A 156 -3.79 11.75 -14.58
CA TRP A 156 -4.84 11.93 -13.59
C TRP A 156 -6.12 11.17 -13.97
N PHE A 157 -6.55 11.29 -15.23
CA PHE A 157 -7.71 10.57 -15.74
C PHE A 157 -7.49 9.05 -15.73
N ALA A 158 -6.33 8.57 -16.19
CA ALA A 158 -5.98 7.16 -16.18
C ALA A 158 -6.00 6.59 -14.75
N LYS A 159 -5.41 7.29 -13.78
CA LYS A 159 -5.45 6.91 -12.34
C LYS A 159 -6.89 6.85 -11.83
N LYS A 160 -7.71 7.87 -12.15
CA LYS A 160 -9.11 7.93 -11.72
C LYS A 160 -9.95 6.80 -12.33
N PHE A 161 -9.73 6.46 -13.59
CA PHE A 161 -10.48 5.44 -14.35
C PHE A 161 -9.82 4.05 -14.36
N GLY A 162 -8.76 3.87 -13.57
CA GLY A 162 -8.08 2.60 -13.41
C GLY A 162 -9.04 1.47 -13.04
N ASN A 163 -8.92 0.35 -13.75
CA ASN A 163 -9.84 -0.78 -13.61
C ASN A 163 -9.10 -2.14 -13.61
N ILE A 164 -7.78 -2.16 -13.56
CA ILE A 164 -7.00 -3.40 -13.45
C ILE A 164 -6.77 -3.72 -11.98
N LEU A 165 -7.01 -4.97 -11.57
CA LEU A 165 -6.71 -5.43 -10.22
C LEU A 165 -5.21 -5.62 -10.03
N LYS A 166 -4.68 -5.13 -8.91
CA LYS A 166 -3.28 -5.37 -8.49
C LYS A 166 -3.07 -6.74 -7.84
N LEU A 167 -4.14 -7.35 -7.35
CA LEU A 167 -4.12 -8.59 -6.58
C LEU A 167 -5.03 -9.63 -7.22
N GLN A 168 -4.71 -10.90 -7.01
CA GLN A 168 -5.43 -12.03 -7.59
C GLN A 168 -6.50 -12.58 -6.64
N THR A 169 -6.22 -12.67 -5.33
CA THR A 169 -7.10 -13.38 -4.38
C THR A 169 -7.54 -12.53 -3.19
N VAL A 170 -8.63 -12.94 -2.54
CA VAL A 170 -9.14 -12.32 -1.30
C VAL A 170 -8.11 -12.38 -0.18
N GLY A 171 -7.35 -13.47 -0.07
CA GLY A 171 -6.28 -13.62 0.92
C GLY A 171 -5.15 -12.61 0.72
N GLN A 172 -4.76 -12.33 -0.53
CA GLN A 172 -3.78 -11.28 -0.83
C GLN A 172 -4.30 -9.89 -0.44
N LEU A 173 -5.59 -9.62 -0.67
CA LEU A 173 -6.22 -8.37 -0.24
C LEU A 173 -6.27 -8.23 1.28
N ALA A 174 -6.62 -9.30 2.00
CA ALA A 174 -6.57 -9.31 3.45
C ALA A 174 -5.16 -9.01 3.99
N LYS A 175 -4.12 -9.63 3.42
CA LYS A 175 -2.72 -9.33 3.77
C LYS A 175 -2.36 -7.87 3.49
N LYS A 176 -2.78 -7.32 2.34
CA LYS A 176 -2.59 -5.90 2.01
C LYS A 176 -3.26 -4.99 3.03
N MET A 177 -4.49 -5.31 3.45
CA MET A 177 -5.21 -4.56 4.48
C MET A 177 -4.45 -4.56 5.82
N THR A 178 -3.96 -5.72 6.27
CA THR A 178 -3.15 -5.83 7.49
C THR A 178 -1.90 -4.97 7.43
N ARG A 179 -1.24 -4.94 6.28
CA ARG A 179 0.03 -4.23 6.09
C ARG A 179 -0.15 -2.71 5.99
N GLU A 180 -1.13 -2.24 5.23
CA GLU A 180 -1.30 -0.82 4.88
C GLU A 180 -2.37 -0.10 5.74
N SER A 181 -3.12 -0.84 6.55
CA SER A 181 -4.21 -0.33 7.38
C SER A 181 -4.39 -1.21 8.61
N TYR A 182 -3.30 -1.43 9.38
CA TYR A 182 -3.23 -2.37 10.48
C TYR A 182 -4.36 -2.20 11.51
N PHE A 183 -4.49 -1.01 12.12
CA PHE A 183 -5.53 -0.79 13.14
C PHE A 183 -6.94 -0.85 12.57
N LYS A 184 -7.14 -0.36 11.33
CA LYS A 184 -8.43 -0.46 10.64
C LYS A 184 -8.79 -1.89 10.27
N SER A 185 -7.83 -2.81 10.24
CA SER A 185 -8.05 -4.23 9.95
C SER A 185 -8.42 -5.03 11.20
N ARG A 186 -8.10 -4.53 12.39
CA ARG A 186 -8.46 -5.19 13.66
C ARG A 186 -9.95 -5.02 13.96
N ARG A 187 -10.49 -6.01 14.69
CA ARG A 187 -11.87 -5.98 15.20
C ARG A 187 -12.01 -4.97 16.34
N ASN A 188 -11.02 -4.93 17.23
CA ASN A 188 -10.88 -3.89 18.24
C ASN A 188 -9.66 -3.00 17.88
N PRO A 189 -9.88 -1.75 17.44
CA PRO A 189 -8.80 -0.85 17.04
C PRO A 189 -7.92 -0.41 18.22
N ASN A 190 -8.38 -0.56 19.47
CA ASN A 190 -7.64 -0.18 20.68
C ASN A 190 -6.69 -1.30 21.18
N THR A 191 -6.39 -2.27 20.32
CA THR A 191 -5.48 -3.38 20.64
C THR A 191 -4.49 -3.58 19.53
N PHE A 192 -3.35 -4.19 19.84
CA PHE A 192 -2.36 -4.57 18.83
C PHE A 192 -1.60 -5.83 19.23
N ASN A 193 -1.07 -6.53 18.23
CA ASN A 193 -0.18 -7.65 18.45
C ASN A 193 1.27 -7.22 18.19
N LYS A 194 2.02 -7.03 19.28
CA LYS A 194 3.42 -6.58 19.25
C LYS A 194 4.31 -7.52 18.42
N SER A 195 4.04 -8.83 18.42
CA SER A 195 4.84 -9.79 17.67
C SER A 195 4.62 -9.75 16.15
N GLU A 196 3.61 -9.01 15.66
CA GLU A 196 3.35 -8.86 14.22
C GLU A 196 4.04 -7.63 13.63
N ILE A 197 4.49 -6.67 14.44
CA ILE A 197 4.99 -5.37 13.98
C ILE A 197 6.20 -5.53 13.07
N GLU A 198 7.24 -6.24 13.53
CA GLU A 198 8.44 -6.48 12.75
C GLU A 198 8.11 -7.13 11.39
N LYS A 199 7.26 -8.16 11.39
CA LYS A 199 6.84 -8.84 10.16
C LYS A 199 6.11 -7.90 9.19
N ILE A 200 5.27 -7.00 9.71
CA ILE A 200 4.54 -6.02 8.89
C ILE A 200 5.51 -5.00 8.30
N LEU A 201 6.50 -4.54 9.08
CA LEU A 201 7.53 -3.63 8.61
C LEU A 201 8.40 -4.29 7.55
N VAL A 202 8.84 -5.54 7.75
CA VAL A 202 9.56 -6.32 6.73
C VAL A 202 8.74 -6.40 5.45
N ASP A 203 7.44 -6.71 5.57
CA ASP A 203 6.54 -6.74 4.41
C ASP A 203 6.38 -5.35 3.76
N LEU A 204 6.33 -4.25 4.51
CA LEU A 204 6.25 -2.89 3.94
C LEU A 204 7.53 -2.55 3.18
N PHE A 205 8.69 -2.61 3.85
CA PHE A 205 10.00 -2.31 3.27
C PHE A 205 10.27 -3.15 2.02
N SER A 206 10.04 -4.46 2.09
CA SER A 206 10.27 -5.33 0.94
C SER A 206 9.36 -5.02 -0.25
N ASN A 207 8.08 -4.73 -0.02
CA ASN A 207 7.14 -4.48 -1.12
C ASN A 207 7.26 -3.08 -1.72
N ASP A 208 7.65 -2.08 -0.93
CA ASP A 208 7.70 -0.69 -1.37
C ASP A 208 9.10 -0.29 -1.89
N LEU A 209 10.18 -0.83 -1.31
CA LEU A 209 11.57 -0.54 -1.71
C LEU A 209 12.16 -1.63 -2.62
N GLY A 210 11.47 -2.76 -2.79
CA GLY A 210 11.97 -3.88 -3.61
C GLY A 210 13.08 -4.70 -2.95
N ILE A 211 13.39 -4.46 -1.67
CA ILE A 211 14.42 -5.18 -0.92
C ILE A 211 13.97 -6.62 -0.62
N ASP A 212 14.88 -7.59 -0.76
CA ASP A 212 14.61 -8.97 -0.34
C ASP A 212 14.43 -9.05 1.19
N LYS A 213 13.39 -9.77 1.64
CA LYS A 213 13.08 -9.91 3.08
C LYS A 213 14.24 -10.47 3.90
N SER A 214 15.08 -11.31 3.32
CA SER A 214 16.27 -11.86 3.98
C SER A 214 17.32 -10.81 4.31
N LYS A 215 17.31 -9.66 3.62
CA LYS A 215 18.21 -8.53 3.87
C LYS A 215 17.68 -7.55 4.91
N LEU A 216 16.38 -7.60 5.24
CA LEU A 216 15.75 -6.80 6.29
C LEU A 216 15.95 -7.45 7.66
N THR A 217 17.21 -7.62 8.05
CA THR A 217 17.59 -8.15 9.36
C THR A 217 17.56 -7.05 10.42
N ARG A 218 17.57 -7.42 11.70
CA ARG A 218 17.58 -6.43 12.79
C ARG A 218 18.80 -5.52 12.78
N GLU A 219 19.93 -5.99 12.25
CA GLU A 219 21.19 -5.23 12.15
C GLU A 219 21.32 -4.45 10.83
N ALA A 220 20.35 -4.58 9.92
CA ALA A 220 20.38 -3.86 8.65
C ALA A 220 20.34 -2.35 8.92
N LYS A 221 21.33 -1.62 8.41
CA LYS A 221 21.43 -0.18 8.64
C LYS A 221 20.40 0.59 7.83
N LEU A 222 19.80 1.59 8.47
CA LEU A 222 19.06 2.66 7.82
C LEU A 222 20.10 3.71 7.42
N SER A 223 20.04 4.17 6.16
CA SER A 223 20.96 5.16 5.56
C SER A 223 21.31 6.32 6.49
#